data_AF-A0A376VKZ2-F1
#
_entry.id   AF-A0A376VKZ2-F1
#
_cell.length_a   1.000
_cell.length_b   1.000
_cell.length_c   1.000
_cell.angle_alpha   90.00
_cell.angle_beta   90.00
_cell.angle_gamma   90.00
#
_symmetry.space_group_name_H-M   'P 1'
#
loop_
_entity.id
_entity.type
_entity.pdbx_description
1 polymer ?
#
loop_
_entity_poly.entity_id
_entity_poly.type
_entity_poly.pdbx_seq_one_letter_code
_entity_poly.pdbx_strand_id
1 'polypeptide(L)'
;MLGDLLGSVGAIIAALIIIWTGWTPADPILSILVSLLVLRSAWRLLKDSVHELLEGAPVSLDIAELKRRMCREIPEVRNVHHVHVWMVGEKPVMTLHVQVIPPHDHDALLDQIQHYLMDHYQIEHATIQMEYQPCHGPDCHLNEGVSGHSHHHH
;
A
#
# COMPACT_ATOMS: atom_id res chain seq x y z
N MET A 1 18.81 -9.32 -3.74
CA MET A 1 20.10 -9.87 -3.25
C MET A 1 21.24 -9.81 -4.28
N LEU A 2 21.07 -10.25 -5.54
CA LEU A 2 22.16 -10.19 -6.54
C LEU A 2 22.62 -8.77 -6.90
N GLY A 3 21.72 -7.79 -6.89
CA GLY A 3 22.04 -6.39 -7.22
C GLY A 3 22.96 -5.68 -6.22
N ASP A 4 22.92 -6.08 -4.94
CA ASP A 4 23.80 -5.52 -3.90
C ASP A 4 25.21 -6.11 -3.97
N LEU A 5 25.32 -7.39 -4.33
CA LEU A 5 26.60 -8.06 -4.59
C LEU A 5 27.31 -7.42 -5.78
N LEU A 6 26.60 -7.16 -6.88
CA LEU A 6 27.18 -6.52 -8.08
C LEU A 6 27.63 -5.08 -7.79
N GLY A 7 26.85 -4.31 -7.03
CA GLY A 7 27.21 -2.95 -6.63
C GLY A 7 28.45 -2.89 -5.73
N SER A 8 28.52 -3.81 -4.75
CA SER A 8 29.65 -3.93 -3.82
C SER A 8 30.93 -4.39 -4.53
N VAL A 9 30.83 -5.37 -5.45
CA VAL A 9 31.95 -5.84 -6.26
C VAL A 9 32.46 -4.73 -7.19
N GLY A 10 31.56 -3.94 -7.80
CA GLY A 10 31.93 -2.79 -8.62
C GLY A 10 32.70 -1.71 -7.83
N ALA A 11 32.28 -1.43 -6.60
CA ALA A 11 32.97 -0.47 -5.73
C ALA A 11 34.37 -0.95 -5.30
N ILE A 12 34.53 -2.26 -5.03
CA ILE A 12 35.82 -2.85 -4.65
C ILE A 12 36.82 -2.83 -5.82
N ILE A 13 36.38 -3.15 -7.03
CA ILE A 13 37.24 -3.10 -8.24
C ILE A 13 37.70 -1.65 -8.50
N ALA A 14 36.79 -0.68 -8.35
CA ALA A 14 37.11 0.74 -8.49
C ALA A 14 38.17 1.20 -7.48
N ALA A 15 38.05 0.78 -6.22
CA ALA A 15 39.04 1.08 -5.18
C ALA A 15 40.43 0.48 -5.47
N LEU A 16 40.48 -0.76 -6.00
CA LEU A 16 41.73 -1.43 -6.37
C LEU A 16 42.47 -0.72 -7.51
N ILE A 17 41.75 -0.20 -8.50
CA ILE A 17 42.34 0.53 -9.64
C ILE A 17 43.04 1.82 -9.17
N ILE A 18 42.47 2.54 -8.20
CA ILE A 18 43.09 3.75 -7.63
C ILE A 18 44.40 3.46 -6.92
N ILE A 19 44.44 2.43 -6.08
CA ILE A 19 45.62 2.10 -5.27
C ILE A 19 46.80 1.75 -6.17
N TRP A 20 46.55 1.10 -7.31
CA TRP A 20 47.60 0.65 -8.22
C TRP A 20 48.07 1.69 -9.25
N THR A 21 47.24 2.68 -9.61
CA THR A 21 47.60 3.62 -10.71
C THR A 21 48.23 4.93 -10.24
N GLY A 22 48.12 5.30 -8.96
CA GLY A 22 48.83 6.46 -8.40
C GLY A 22 48.51 7.82 -9.04
N TRP A 23 47.46 7.88 -9.85
CA TRP A 23 47.01 9.09 -10.55
C TRP A 23 46.22 9.97 -9.58
N THR A 24 46.80 11.10 -9.16
CA THR A 24 46.18 12.06 -8.24
C THR A 24 44.85 12.67 -8.73
N PRO A 25 44.59 12.90 -10.04
CA PRO A 25 43.24 13.29 -10.50
C PRO A 25 42.23 12.12 -10.55
N ALA A 26 42.65 10.88 -10.30
CA ALA A 26 41.72 9.76 -10.20
C ALA A 26 40.82 9.86 -8.96
N ASP A 27 41.30 10.51 -7.89
CA ASP A 27 40.59 10.64 -6.62
C ASP A 27 39.22 11.34 -6.75
N PRO A 28 39.09 12.54 -7.38
CA PRO A 28 37.78 13.16 -7.59
C PRO A 28 36.88 12.38 -8.56
N ILE A 29 37.43 11.74 -9.59
CA ILE A 29 36.66 10.96 -10.57
C ILE A 29 36.05 9.72 -9.90
N LEU A 30 36.83 9.02 -9.07
CA LEU A 30 36.35 7.84 -8.37
C LEU A 30 35.40 8.20 -7.23
N SER A 31 35.62 9.32 -6.55
CA SER A 31 34.70 9.83 -5.53
C SER A 31 33.32 10.13 -6.13
N ILE A 32 33.26 10.75 -7.32
CA ILE A 32 32.00 10.96 -8.06
C ILE A 32 31.37 9.62 -8.47
N LEU A 33 32.17 8.67 -8.95
CA LEU A 33 31.69 7.37 -9.39
C LEU A 33 31.09 6.55 -8.23
N VAL A 34 31.78 6.52 -7.08
CA VAL A 34 31.28 5.88 -5.85
C VAL A 34 30.04 6.60 -5.32
N SER A 35 30.04 7.93 -5.31
CA SER A 35 28.88 8.73 -4.90
C SER A 35 27.64 8.42 -5.74
N LEU A 36 27.77 8.32 -7.07
CA LEU A 36 26.68 7.94 -7.97
C LEU A 36 26.18 6.51 -7.72
N LEU A 37 27.09 5.57 -7.44
CA LEU A 37 26.74 4.18 -7.17
C LEU A 37 25.98 4.05 -5.84
N VAL A 38 26.45 4.73 -4.79
CA VAL A 38 25.77 4.82 -3.49
C VAL A 38 24.40 5.51 -3.64
N LEU A 39 24.33 6.62 -4.37
CA LEU A 39 23.08 7.36 -4.61
C LEU A 39 22.06 6.50 -5.34
N ARG A 40 22.48 5.72 -6.34
CA ARG A 40 21.60 4.79 -7.06
C ARG A 40 21.07 3.68 -6.15
N SER A 41 21.91 3.10 -5.30
CA SER A 41 21.50 2.08 -4.33
C SER A 41 20.55 2.65 -3.28
N ALA A 42 20.87 3.83 -2.74
CA ALA A 42 20.03 4.54 -1.80
C ALA A 42 18.67 4.92 -2.42
N TRP A 43 18.64 5.38 -3.67
CA TRP A 43 17.40 5.70 -4.38
C TRP A 43 16.53 4.47 -4.61
N ARG A 44 17.14 3.32 -4.97
CA ARG A 44 16.41 2.06 -5.11
C ARG A 44 15.80 1.63 -3.78
N LEU A 45 16.60 1.59 -2.72
CA LEU A 45 16.13 1.23 -1.37
C LEU A 45 15.07 2.21 -0.87
N LEU A 46 15.24 3.50 -1.11
CA LEU A 46 14.25 4.52 -0.73
C LEU A 46 12.95 4.28 -1.49
N LYS A 47 13.00 4.05 -2.80
CA LYS A 47 11.81 3.75 -3.60
C LYS A 47 11.15 2.46 -3.14
N ASP A 48 11.90 1.42 -2.85
CA ASP A 48 11.38 0.15 -2.36
C ASP A 48 10.72 0.34 -0.98
N SER A 49 11.36 1.04 -0.05
CA SER A 49 10.79 1.36 1.27
C SER A 49 9.56 2.28 1.17
N VAL A 50 9.59 3.26 0.27
CA VAL A 50 8.47 4.17 0.02
C VAL A 50 7.32 3.41 -0.64
N HIS A 51 7.61 2.46 -1.53
CA HIS A 51 6.64 1.56 -2.12
C HIS A 51 6.07 0.60 -1.08
N GLU A 52 6.86 0.01 -0.19
CA GLU A 52 6.33 -0.77 0.95
C GLU A 52 5.46 0.07 1.90
N LEU A 53 5.83 1.34 2.13
CA LEU A 53 5.04 2.26 2.95
C LEU A 53 3.76 2.77 2.23
N LEU A 54 3.79 2.92 0.90
CA LEU A 54 2.68 3.40 0.07
C LEU A 54 1.79 2.27 -0.48
N GLU A 55 2.34 1.07 -0.60
CA GLU A 55 1.73 -0.23 -0.97
C GLU A 55 1.64 -1.15 0.23
N GLY A 56 1.49 -0.57 1.42
CA GLY A 56 1.00 -1.31 2.58
C GLY A 56 -0.25 -2.11 2.23
N ALA A 57 -1.08 -1.66 1.27
CA ALA A 57 -2.18 -2.44 0.72
C ALA A 57 -1.72 -3.46 -0.34
N PRO A 58 -2.02 -4.78 -0.18
CA PRO A 58 -1.65 -5.80 -1.14
C PRO A 58 -2.18 -5.45 -2.54
N VAL A 59 -1.26 -5.36 -3.50
CA VAL A 59 -1.51 -5.11 -4.93
C VAL A 59 -2.49 -6.13 -5.56
N SER A 60 -2.76 -7.25 -4.88
CA SER A 60 -3.66 -8.31 -5.34
C SER A 60 -5.14 -8.12 -4.99
N LEU A 61 -5.52 -7.19 -4.11
CA LEU A 61 -6.91 -7.02 -3.69
C LEU A 61 -7.60 -5.91 -4.48
N ASP A 62 -8.47 -6.26 -5.44
CA ASP A 62 -9.33 -5.28 -6.11
C ASP A 62 -10.41 -4.78 -5.13
N ILE A 63 -10.15 -3.64 -4.52
CA ILE A 63 -11.06 -2.97 -3.59
C ILE A 63 -12.41 -2.67 -4.24
N ALA A 64 -12.44 -2.30 -5.53
CA ALA A 64 -13.69 -2.02 -6.22
C ALA A 64 -14.51 -3.29 -6.46
N GLU A 65 -13.85 -4.43 -6.70
CA GLU A 65 -14.52 -5.73 -6.76
C GLU A 65 -15.03 -6.18 -5.39
N LEU A 66 -14.22 -6.07 -4.33
CA LEU A 66 -14.62 -6.35 -2.94
C LEU A 66 -15.91 -5.62 -2.59
N LYS A 67 -15.93 -4.29 -2.78
CA LYS A 67 -17.11 -3.43 -2.51
C LYS A 67 -18.34 -3.92 -3.27
N ARG A 68 -18.20 -4.18 -4.58
CA ARG A 68 -19.31 -4.61 -5.44
C ARG A 68 -19.86 -5.98 -5.04
N ARG A 69 -19.00 -6.94 -4.72
CA ARG A 69 -19.42 -8.29 -4.31
C ARG A 69 -20.08 -8.26 -2.94
N MET A 70 -19.50 -7.53 -1.98
CA MET A 70 -20.04 -7.45 -0.61
C MET A 70 -21.44 -6.80 -0.59
N CYS A 71 -21.65 -5.71 -1.33
CA CYS A 71 -22.98 -5.11 -1.48
C CYS A 71 -23.99 -6.00 -2.24
N ARG A 72 -23.52 -6.98 -3.02
CA ARG A 72 -24.38 -7.92 -3.76
C ARG A 72 -24.75 -9.14 -2.92
N GLU A 73 -23.81 -9.64 -2.13
CA GLU A 73 -23.96 -10.89 -1.38
C GLU A 73 -24.56 -10.69 0.02
N ILE A 74 -24.40 -9.49 0.60
CA ILE A 74 -24.97 -9.13 1.91
C ILE A 74 -26.03 -8.03 1.71
N PRO A 75 -27.34 -8.35 1.70
CA PRO A 75 -28.42 -7.41 1.40
C PRO A 75 -28.48 -6.17 2.31
N GLU A 76 -28.01 -6.31 3.54
CA GLU A 76 -27.95 -5.27 4.57
C GLU A 76 -26.89 -4.22 4.25
N VAL A 77 -25.87 -4.57 3.46
CA VAL A 77 -24.76 -3.68 3.07
C VAL A 77 -25.18 -2.79 1.91
N ARG A 78 -25.15 -1.48 2.13
CA ARG A 78 -25.47 -0.45 1.12
C ARG A 78 -24.22 0.07 0.42
N ASN A 79 -23.18 0.32 1.20
CA ASN A 79 -21.93 0.87 0.68
C ASN A 79 -20.77 0.41 1.55
N VAL A 80 -19.57 0.40 0.96
CA VAL A 80 -18.32 0.09 1.63
C VAL A 80 -17.28 1.12 1.20
N HIS A 81 -16.67 1.79 2.17
CA HIS A 81 -15.70 2.86 1.94
C HIS A 81 -14.59 2.82 2.99
N HIS A 82 -13.60 3.69 2.84
CA HIS A 82 -12.38 3.70 3.67
C HIS A 82 -11.79 2.31 3.90
N VAL A 83 -11.67 1.53 2.83
CA VAL A 83 -11.04 0.21 2.89
C VAL A 83 -9.53 0.42 2.90
N HIS A 84 -8.90 0.01 3.98
CA HIS A 84 -7.47 -0.02 4.16
C HIS A 84 -7.08 -1.47 4.44
N VAL A 85 -6.09 -1.96 3.71
CA VAL A 85 -5.56 -3.29 3.89
C VAL A 85 -4.08 -3.16 4.15
N TRP A 86 -3.54 -3.96 5.05
CA TRP A 86 -2.11 -4.04 5.25
C TRP A 86 -1.63 -5.41 5.67
N MET A 87 -0.33 -5.66 5.50
CA MET A 87 0.31 -6.91 5.88
C MET A 87 0.92 -6.78 7.28
N VAL A 88 0.65 -7.77 8.14
CA VAL A 88 1.36 -7.96 9.42
C VAL A 88 2.09 -9.30 9.35
N GLY A 89 3.39 -9.24 9.08
CA GLY A 89 4.17 -10.43 8.69
C GLY A 89 3.68 -10.96 7.34
N GLU A 90 3.18 -12.19 7.30
CA GLU A 90 2.61 -12.82 6.09
C GLU A 90 1.07 -12.80 6.07
N LYS A 91 0.42 -12.21 7.08
CA LYS A 91 -1.04 -12.22 7.21
C LYS A 91 -1.66 -10.88 6.77
N PRO A 92 -2.69 -10.87 5.91
CA PRO A 92 -3.43 -9.66 5.57
C PRO A 92 -4.36 -9.26 6.73
N VAL A 93 -4.36 -7.97 7.04
CA VAL A 93 -5.23 -7.32 8.02
C VAL A 93 -5.98 -6.20 7.29
N MET A 94 -7.24 -5.96 7.67
CA MET A 94 -8.09 -4.98 7.01
C MET A 94 -8.82 -4.08 8.01
N THR A 95 -8.99 -2.81 7.65
CA THR A 95 -9.99 -1.93 8.25
C THR A 95 -10.92 -1.42 7.15
N LEU A 96 -12.22 -1.39 7.42
CA LEU A 96 -13.21 -0.88 6.48
C LEU A 96 -14.41 -0.26 7.20
N HIS A 97 -15.06 0.66 6.50
CA HIS A 97 -16.34 1.22 6.90
C HIS A 97 -17.43 0.60 6.02
N VAL A 98 -18.50 0.13 6.67
CA VAL A 98 -19.62 -0.53 6.01
C VAL A 98 -20.89 0.21 6.36
N GLN A 99 -21.47 0.84 5.35
CA GLN A 99 -22.78 1.44 5.48
C GLN A 99 -23.83 0.33 5.41
N VAL A 100 -24.60 0.18 6.48
CA VAL A 100 -25.61 -0.86 6.62
C VAL A 100 -26.98 -0.24 6.92
N ILE A 101 -28.03 -0.91 6.47
CA ILE A 101 -29.38 -0.64 6.98
C ILE A 101 -29.38 -1.08 8.45
N PRO A 102 -29.96 -0.31 9.40
CA PRO A 102 -30.06 -0.72 10.79
C PRO A 102 -30.60 -2.16 10.90
N PRO A 103 -29.74 -3.14 11.24
CA PRO A 103 -30.19 -4.53 11.34
C PRO A 103 -30.96 -4.72 12.64
N HIS A 104 -31.73 -5.81 12.70
CA HIS A 104 -32.35 -6.22 13.97
C HIS A 104 -31.31 -6.77 14.95
N ASP A 105 -30.21 -7.31 14.43
CA ASP A 105 -29.09 -7.89 15.18
C ASP A 105 -27.77 -7.40 14.57
N HIS A 106 -27.05 -6.58 15.34
CA HIS A 106 -25.80 -5.96 14.91
C HIS A 106 -24.63 -6.95 14.91
N ASP A 107 -24.57 -7.82 15.92
CA ASP A 107 -23.45 -8.74 16.12
C ASP A 107 -23.49 -9.84 15.05
N ALA A 108 -24.70 -10.34 14.73
CA ALA A 108 -24.86 -11.32 13.65
C ALA A 108 -24.42 -10.79 12.28
N LEU A 109 -24.71 -9.52 11.97
CA LEU A 109 -24.28 -8.90 10.71
C LEU A 109 -22.76 -8.69 10.69
N LEU A 110 -22.18 -8.26 11.81
CA LEU A 110 -20.73 -8.10 11.94
C LEU A 110 -20.02 -9.44 11.72
N ASP A 111 -20.48 -10.51 12.38
CA ASP A 111 -19.96 -11.86 12.21
C ASP A 111 -20.10 -12.33 10.76
N GLN A 112 -21.24 -12.08 10.12
CA GLN A 112 -21.45 -12.45 8.71
C GLN A 112 -20.43 -11.78 7.79
N ILE A 113 -20.17 -10.47 7.98
CA ILE A 113 -19.18 -9.73 7.19
C ILE A 113 -17.76 -10.27 7.48
N GLN A 114 -17.43 -10.56 8.73
CA GLN A 114 -16.13 -11.11 9.10
C GLN A 114 -15.87 -12.49 8.47
N HIS A 115 -16.86 -13.38 8.53
CA HIS A 115 -16.77 -14.71 7.88
C HIS A 115 -16.63 -14.57 6.36
N TYR A 116 -17.38 -13.66 5.74
CA TYR A 116 -17.25 -13.38 4.31
C TYR A 116 -15.83 -12.93 3.92
N LEU A 117 -15.22 -12.04 4.70
CA LEU A 117 -13.84 -11.58 4.46
C LEU A 117 -12.81 -12.71 4.67
N MET A 118 -13.04 -13.59 5.64
CA MET A 118 -12.19 -14.74 5.88
C MET A 118 -12.29 -15.77 4.73
N ASP A 119 -13.50 -16.15 4.33
CA ASP A 119 -13.73 -17.21 3.35
C ASP A 119 -13.28 -16.81 1.94
N HIS A 120 -13.61 -15.58 1.53
CA HIS A 120 -13.34 -15.12 0.16
C HIS A 120 -11.98 -14.47 -0.03
N TYR A 121 -11.41 -13.87 1.02
CA TYR A 121 -10.19 -13.08 0.93
C TYR A 121 -9.08 -13.51 1.91
N GLN A 122 -9.32 -14.55 2.72
CA GLN A 122 -8.36 -15.07 3.71
C GLN A 122 -7.90 -13.99 4.72
N ILE A 123 -8.78 -13.05 5.03
CA ILE A 123 -8.53 -11.98 5.99
C ILE A 123 -9.05 -12.41 7.35
N GLU A 124 -8.16 -12.90 8.20
CA GLU A 124 -8.51 -13.35 9.56
C GLU A 124 -8.82 -12.17 10.50
N HIS A 125 -8.14 -11.04 10.31
CA HIS A 125 -8.24 -9.87 11.19
C HIS A 125 -8.79 -8.67 10.42
N ALA A 126 -10.08 -8.40 10.60
CA ALA A 126 -10.76 -7.26 10.01
C ALA A 126 -11.37 -6.38 11.12
N THR A 127 -11.13 -5.07 11.08
CA THR A 127 -11.82 -4.09 11.92
C THR A 127 -12.90 -3.42 11.08
N ILE A 128 -14.17 -3.68 11.39
CA ILE A 128 -15.31 -3.22 10.62
C ILE A 128 -16.04 -2.14 11.41
N GLN A 129 -16.14 -0.94 10.86
CA GLN A 129 -16.98 0.12 11.41
C GLN A 129 -18.34 0.11 10.71
N MET A 130 -19.41 -0.20 11.45
CA MET A 130 -20.78 -0.15 10.94
C MET A 130 -21.33 1.27 11.00
N GLU A 131 -21.89 1.73 9.88
CA GLU A 131 -22.47 3.07 9.75
C GLU A 131 -23.93 2.99 9.28
N TYR A 132 -24.83 3.64 10.02
CA TYR A 132 -26.28 3.57 9.78
C TYR A 132 -26.83 4.76 8.98
N GLN A 133 -26.03 5.80 8.79
CA GLN A 133 -26.36 7.00 8.03
C GLN A 133 -25.31 7.23 6.95
N PRO A 134 -25.65 7.88 5.83
CA PRO A 134 -24.65 8.29 4.85
C PRO A 134 -23.63 9.23 5.50
N CYS A 135 -22.34 8.93 5.36
CA CYS A 135 -21.27 9.81 5.85
C CYS A 135 -21.41 11.21 5.24
N HIS A 136 -21.62 12.21 6.10
CA HIS A 136 -21.64 13.64 5.74
C HIS A 136 -20.38 14.37 6.25
N GLY A 137 -19.34 13.63 6.67
CA GLY A 137 -18.11 14.20 7.22
C GLY A 137 -17.09 14.60 6.14
N PRO A 138 -16.25 15.62 6.38
CA PRO A 138 -15.23 16.08 5.43
C PRO A 138 -14.19 15.01 5.07
N ASP A 139 -14.00 14.00 5.93
CA ASP A 139 -13.06 12.90 5.73
C ASP A 139 -13.57 11.82 4.75
N CYS A 140 -14.82 11.92 4.27
CA CYS A 140 -15.43 10.92 3.37
C CYS A 140 -14.82 10.90 1.96
N HIS A 141 -14.01 11.91 1.61
CA HIS A 141 -13.35 12.04 0.32
C HIS A 141 -11.94 11.42 0.27
N LEU A 142 -11.44 10.84 1.37
CA LEU A 142 -10.06 10.33 1.43
C LEU A 142 -9.78 9.15 0.49
N ASN A 143 -10.83 8.51 -0.04
CA ASN A 143 -10.71 7.36 -0.97
C ASN A 143 -11.47 7.56 -2.30
N GLU A 144 -12.03 8.74 -2.54
CA GLU A 144 -12.56 9.11 -3.85
C GLU A 144 -11.42 9.67 -4.69
N GLY A 145 -10.74 8.78 -5.41
CA GLY A 145 -9.82 9.20 -6.47
C GLY A 145 -10.53 10.16 -7.42
N VAL A 146 -9.99 11.38 -7.52
CA VAL A 146 -10.38 12.49 -8.40
C VAL A 146 -11.01 11.98 -9.70
N SER A 147 -12.35 11.90 -9.71
CA SER A 147 -13.13 11.51 -10.88
C SER A 147 -14.36 12.39 -10.94
N GLY A 148 -14.24 13.52 -11.65
CA GLY A 148 -15.40 14.27 -12.13
C GLY A 148 -15.40 15.75 -11.78
N HIS A 149 -14.88 16.56 -12.69
CA HIS A 149 -15.26 17.95 -12.83
C HIS A 149 -16.78 18.11 -12.76
N SER A 150 -17.28 18.88 -11.79
CA SER A 150 -18.65 19.37 -11.78
C SER A 150 -18.60 20.89 -11.65
N HIS A 151 -18.60 21.56 -12.80
CA HIS A 151 -18.94 22.98 -12.90
C HIS A 151 -20.38 23.16 -12.41
N HIS A 152 -20.60 23.98 -11.40
CA HIS A 152 -21.91 24.59 -11.19
C HIS A 152 -21.76 26.10 -11.05
N HIS A 153 -22.07 26.77 -12.16
CA HIS A 153 -22.61 28.12 -12.17
C HIS A 153 -23.92 28.13 -11.38
N HIS A 154 -24.04 29.01 -10.40
CA HIS A 154 -25.07 30.05 -10.35
C HIS A 154 -24.80 31.05 -9.23
#